data_AF-A0A1I3ZKH1-F1
#
_entry.id   AF-A0A1I3ZKH1-F1
#
_cell.length_a   1.000
_cell.length_b   1.000
_cell.length_c   1.000
_cell.angle_alpha   90.00
_cell.angle_beta   90.00
_cell.angle_gamma   90.00
#
_symmetry.space_group_name_H-M   'P 1'
#
loop_
_entity.id
_entity.type
_entity.pdbx_description
1 polymer ?
#
loop_
_entity_poly.entity_id
_entity_poly.type
_entity_poly.pdbx_seq_one_letter_code
_entity_poly.pdbx_strand_id
1 'polypeptide(L)'
;MVRALVFDVGETLIDETRIWSRWADRVGVTRFTMLGVLGGMAALDRSFEEAFQLVRPGFDVEAEQEAWKRDDPDGLRVNFDADDLYPDVRAGLAALRDLGFEVIIAGNQPPQAYDALAAMDLPVDAIHTSDGWGVSKPDPGFFAKVVAVSGREPGEILYVGDRLDNDVRPARAAGMWTALIRRGPWGHLHAARPEAAEADFVVDDFPALVAALTHKTAG
;
A
#
# COMPACT_ATOMS: atom_id res chain seq x y z
N MET A 1 -16.11 11.56 13.70
CA MET A 1 -16.08 10.10 13.97
C MET A 1 -15.79 9.43 12.64
N VAL A 2 -14.91 8.44 12.60
CA VAL A 2 -14.57 7.72 11.35
C VAL A 2 -15.82 7.01 10.81
N ARG A 3 -16.02 7.07 9.49
CA ARG A 3 -17.12 6.44 8.74
C ARG A 3 -16.63 5.67 7.51
N ALA A 4 -15.50 6.08 6.94
CA ALA A 4 -14.87 5.40 5.81
C ALA A 4 -13.43 5.04 6.14
N LEU A 5 -12.99 3.87 5.68
CA LEU A 5 -11.60 3.43 5.70
C LEU A 5 -11.08 3.30 4.28
N VAL A 6 -9.89 3.81 4.05
CA VAL A 6 -9.24 3.79 2.75
C VAL A 6 -7.89 3.11 2.90
N PHE A 7 -7.68 2.01 2.19
CA PHE A 7 -6.48 1.19 2.30
C PHE A 7 -5.56 1.43 1.11
N ASP A 8 -4.27 1.63 1.40
CA ASP A 8 -3.23 1.42 0.41
C ASP A 8 -3.16 -0.05 -0.04
N VAL A 9 -2.34 -0.36 -1.05
CA VAL A 9 -2.26 -1.68 -1.68
C VAL A 9 -0.98 -2.42 -1.28
N GLY A 10 0.18 -1.94 -1.74
CA GLY A 10 1.47 -2.58 -1.49
C GLY A 10 1.83 -2.55 -0.01
N GLU A 11 2.23 -3.69 0.54
CA GLU A 11 2.54 -3.88 1.96
C GLU A 11 1.43 -3.41 2.92
N THR A 12 0.19 -3.24 2.43
CA THR A 12 -1.00 -3.00 3.25
C THR A 12 -2.01 -4.12 3.02
N LEU A 13 -2.30 -4.46 1.77
CA LEU A 13 -3.13 -5.61 1.39
C LEU A 13 -2.30 -6.73 0.76
N ILE A 14 -1.29 -6.35 -0.03
CA ILE A 14 -0.47 -7.25 -0.83
C ILE A 14 0.92 -7.39 -0.20
N ASP A 15 1.33 -8.62 0.09
CA ASP A 15 2.72 -8.99 0.37
C ASP A 15 3.51 -8.98 -0.95
N GLU A 16 4.38 -8.00 -1.11
CA GLU A 16 5.12 -7.80 -2.35
C GLU A 16 6.35 -8.72 -2.47
N THR A 17 6.56 -9.64 -1.53
CA THR A 17 7.70 -10.58 -1.52
C THR A 17 7.85 -11.29 -2.86
N ARG A 18 6.74 -11.77 -3.45
CA ARG A 18 6.77 -12.44 -4.76
C ARG A 18 7.13 -11.48 -5.90
N ILE A 19 6.66 -10.23 -5.86
CA ILE A 19 7.02 -9.20 -6.85
C ILE A 19 8.52 -8.94 -6.82
N TRP A 20 9.06 -8.64 -5.64
CA TRP A 20 10.47 -8.32 -5.46
C TRP A 20 11.39 -9.53 -5.69
N SER A 21 10.91 -10.74 -5.41
CA SER A 21 11.61 -11.98 -5.76
C SER A 21 11.72 -12.17 -7.27
N ARG A 22 10.65 -11.90 -8.04
CA ARG A 22 10.69 -11.96 -9.51
C ARG A 22 11.63 -10.90 -10.08
N TRP A 23 11.66 -9.70 -9.49
CA TRP A 23 12.65 -8.68 -9.85
C TRP A 23 14.09 -9.14 -9.61
N ALA A 24 14.36 -9.78 -8.47
CA ALA A 24 15.69 -10.34 -8.18
C ALA A 24 16.11 -11.35 -9.28
N ASP A 25 15.19 -12.26 -9.62
CA ASP A 25 15.40 -13.27 -10.66
C ASP A 25 15.60 -12.61 -12.05
N ARG A 26 14.84 -11.55 -12.39
CA ARG A 26 14.94 -10.81 -13.67
C ARG A 26 16.24 -10.00 -13.80
N VAL A 27 16.68 -9.37 -12.71
CA VAL A 27 17.91 -8.55 -12.68
C VAL A 27 19.16 -9.43 -12.63
N GLY A 28 19.04 -10.66 -12.11
CA GLY A 28 20.13 -11.62 -12.01
C GLY A 28 20.89 -11.56 -10.68
N VAL A 29 20.21 -11.22 -9.58
CA VAL A 29 20.78 -11.21 -8.22
C VAL A 29 19.99 -12.11 -7.28
N THR A 30 20.59 -12.48 -6.15
CA THR A 30 19.85 -13.29 -5.17
C THR A 30 18.68 -12.50 -4.57
N ARG A 31 17.61 -13.20 -4.20
CA ARG A 31 16.47 -12.59 -3.49
C ARG A 31 16.89 -11.91 -2.20
N PHE A 32 17.83 -12.52 -1.45
CA PHE A 32 18.40 -11.91 -0.24
C PHE A 32 19.07 -10.57 -0.54
N THR A 33 19.83 -10.47 -1.63
CA THR A 33 20.44 -9.21 -2.07
C THR A 33 19.38 -8.16 -2.41
N MET A 34 18.40 -8.51 -3.24
CA MET A 34 17.36 -7.56 -3.68
C MET A 34 16.55 -7.03 -2.48
N LEU A 35 16.02 -7.94 -1.66
CA LEU A 35 15.22 -7.58 -0.48
C LEU A 35 16.03 -6.80 0.55
N GLY A 36 17.31 -7.16 0.76
CA GLY A 36 18.21 -6.44 1.66
C GLY A 36 18.47 -5.00 1.20
N VAL A 37 18.69 -4.78 -0.10
CA VAL A 37 18.91 -3.43 -0.65
C VAL A 37 17.62 -2.60 -0.62
N LEU A 38 16.46 -3.20 -0.92
CA LEU A 38 15.15 -2.53 -0.78
C LEU A 38 14.90 -2.07 0.65
N GLY A 39 15.16 -2.94 1.64
CA GLY A 39 15.10 -2.56 3.05
C GLY A 39 16.07 -1.41 3.39
N GLY A 40 17.24 -1.38 2.76
CA GLY A 40 18.16 -0.24 2.85
C GLY A 40 17.60 1.06 2.27
N MET A 41 16.86 0.99 1.15
CA MET A 41 16.20 2.18 0.58
C MET A 41 15.10 2.69 1.51
N ALA A 42 14.29 1.78 2.05
CA ALA A 42 13.27 2.10 3.04
C ALA A 42 13.86 2.74 4.32
N ALA A 43 14.97 2.21 4.83
CA ALA A 43 15.62 2.73 6.04
C ALA A 43 16.22 4.14 5.84
N LEU A 44 16.59 4.48 4.60
CA LEU A 44 17.27 5.73 4.25
C LEU A 44 16.35 6.74 3.57
N ASP A 45 15.04 6.48 3.49
CA ASP A 45 14.07 7.30 2.76
C ASP A 45 14.48 7.58 1.30
N ARG A 46 15.05 6.56 0.64
CA ARG A 46 15.50 6.60 -0.76
C ARG A 46 14.49 5.91 -1.67
N SER A 47 14.52 6.26 -2.95
CA SER A 47 13.64 5.62 -3.93
C SER A 47 14.00 4.14 -4.07
N PHE A 48 13.00 3.28 -4.25
CA PHE A 48 13.25 1.87 -4.55
C PHE A 48 14.02 1.71 -5.87
N GLU A 49 13.91 2.66 -6.80
CA GLU A 49 14.65 2.65 -8.07
C GLU A 49 16.17 2.67 -7.85
N GLU A 50 16.62 3.31 -6.77
CA GLU A 50 18.04 3.35 -6.41
C GLU A 50 18.56 1.96 -6.01
N ALA A 51 17.68 1.05 -5.54
CA ALA A 51 18.05 -0.33 -5.30
C ALA A 51 18.52 -1.02 -6.59
N PHE A 52 17.83 -0.77 -7.72
CA PHE A 52 18.21 -1.30 -9.02
C PHE A 52 19.58 -0.77 -9.48
N GLN A 53 19.85 0.52 -9.28
CA GLN A 53 21.16 1.10 -9.59
C GLN A 53 22.30 0.50 -8.75
N LEU A 54 22.02 0.17 -7.48
CA LEU A 54 23.00 -0.46 -6.59
C LEU A 54 23.34 -1.88 -7.01
N VAL A 55 22.34 -2.69 -7.39
CA VAL A 55 22.57 -4.08 -7.79
C VAL A 55 23.04 -4.21 -9.24
N ARG A 56 22.67 -3.26 -10.11
CA ARG A 56 23.05 -3.22 -11.51
C ARG A 56 23.11 -1.77 -12.02
N PRO A 57 24.27 -1.12 -11.99
CA PRO A 57 24.42 0.25 -12.47
C PRO A 57 23.97 0.42 -13.93
N GLY A 58 23.22 1.49 -14.20
CA GLY A 58 22.65 1.77 -15.53
C GLY A 58 21.42 0.93 -15.88
N PHE A 59 20.84 0.22 -14.90
CA PHE A 59 19.58 -0.51 -15.11
C PHE A 59 18.43 0.46 -15.31
N ASP A 60 17.71 0.31 -16.43
CA ASP A 60 16.53 1.09 -16.75
C ASP A 60 15.29 0.26 -16.40
N VAL A 61 14.64 0.61 -15.28
CA VAL A 61 13.49 -0.12 -14.74
C VAL A 61 12.31 -0.07 -15.71
N GLU A 62 12.06 1.06 -16.34
CA GLU A 62 10.93 1.24 -17.26
C GLU A 62 11.17 0.45 -18.55
N ALA A 63 12.36 0.58 -19.15
CA ALA A 63 12.70 -0.18 -20.35
C ALA A 63 12.68 -1.70 -20.10
N GLU A 64 13.11 -2.13 -18.91
CA GLU A 64 13.07 -3.55 -18.53
C GLU A 64 11.63 -4.03 -18.28
N GLN A 65 10.74 -3.23 -17.69
CA GLN A 65 9.32 -3.59 -17.57
C GLN A 65 8.67 -3.80 -18.95
N GLU A 66 8.96 -2.93 -19.92
CA GLU A 66 8.48 -3.07 -21.29
C GLU A 66 9.07 -4.27 -22.02
N ALA A 67 10.36 -4.57 -21.80
CA ALA A 67 10.97 -5.81 -22.30
C ALA A 67 10.31 -7.05 -21.68
N TRP A 68 10.15 -7.06 -20.37
CA TRP A 68 9.56 -8.18 -19.64
C TRP A 68 8.11 -8.43 -20.05
N LYS A 69 7.33 -7.38 -20.32
CA LYS A 69 5.97 -7.49 -20.87
C LYS A 69 5.93 -8.15 -22.25
N ARG A 70 6.97 -7.98 -23.09
CA ARG A 70 7.07 -8.67 -24.38
C ARG A 70 7.49 -10.13 -24.21
N ASP A 71 8.40 -10.40 -23.28
CA ASP A 71 8.94 -11.74 -23.04
C ASP A 71 7.92 -12.67 -22.34
N ASP A 72 7.12 -12.11 -21.44
CA ASP A 72 6.16 -12.82 -20.58
C ASP A 72 4.83 -12.05 -20.49
N PRO A 73 4.03 -12.05 -21.57
CA PRO A 73 2.82 -11.22 -21.63
C PRO A 73 1.74 -11.65 -20.63
N ASP A 74 1.68 -12.94 -20.30
CA ASP A 74 0.63 -13.54 -19.48
C ASP A 74 1.08 -13.80 -18.03
N GLY A 75 2.38 -13.70 -17.73
CA GLY A 75 2.87 -13.88 -16.36
C GLY A 75 2.54 -12.70 -15.45
N LEU A 76 2.89 -12.83 -14.17
CA LEU A 76 2.65 -11.76 -13.19
C LEU A 76 3.65 -10.61 -13.34
N ARG A 77 4.92 -10.88 -13.67
CA ARG A 77 6.00 -9.86 -13.73
C ARG A 77 6.02 -8.93 -12.51
N VAL A 78 5.56 -7.68 -12.67
CA VAL A 78 5.44 -6.65 -11.62
C VAL A 78 4.04 -6.56 -11.01
N ASN A 79 3.09 -7.36 -11.49
CA ASN A 79 1.73 -7.50 -10.98
C ASN A 79 1.66 -8.51 -9.82
N PHE A 80 0.48 -8.66 -9.23
CA PHE A 80 0.15 -9.56 -8.13
C PHE A 80 -1.19 -10.26 -8.34
N ASP A 81 -1.46 -11.29 -7.54
CA ASP A 81 -2.73 -12.03 -7.53
C ASP A 81 -3.23 -12.28 -6.09
N ALA A 82 -4.32 -13.05 -5.95
CA ALA A 82 -4.93 -13.32 -4.64
C ALA A 82 -4.01 -14.10 -3.68
N ASP A 83 -2.99 -14.80 -4.19
CA ASP A 83 -2.02 -15.53 -3.36
C ASP A 83 -1.00 -14.58 -2.71
N ASP A 84 -0.93 -13.33 -3.18
CA ASP A 84 -0.12 -12.27 -2.57
C ASP A 84 -0.86 -11.52 -1.45
N LEU A 85 -2.13 -11.83 -1.16
CA LEU A 85 -2.84 -11.19 -0.04
C LEU A 85 -2.25 -11.62 1.30
N TYR A 86 -2.07 -10.66 2.20
CA TYR A 86 -1.83 -10.98 3.62
C TYR A 86 -3.01 -11.82 4.17
N PRO A 87 -2.76 -12.87 5.01
CA PRO A 87 -3.77 -13.87 5.35
C PRO A 87 -5.05 -13.34 6.01
N ASP A 88 -4.97 -12.21 6.70
CA ASP A 88 -6.05 -11.59 7.46
C ASP A 88 -6.87 -10.56 6.65
N VAL A 89 -6.43 -10.19 5.44
CA VAL A 89 -7.03 -9.07 4.67
C VAL A 89 -8.51 -9.31 4.38
N ARG A 90 -8.87 -10.49 3.87
CA ARG A 90 -10.26 -10.77 3.51
C ARG A 90 -11.20 -10.73 4.72
N ALA A 91 -10.80 -11.39 5.81
CA ALA A 91 -11.58 -11.42 7.04
C ALA A 91 -11.65 -10.04 7.70
N GLY A 92 -10.55 -9.29 7.68
CA GLY A 92 -10.45 -7.95 8.22
C GLY A 92 -11.33 -6.94 7.50
N LEU A 93 -11.25 -6.88 6.17
CA LEU A 93 -12.11 -6.01 5.34
C LEU A 93 -13.60 -6.34 5.54
N ALA A 94 -13.96 -7.64 5.59
CA ALA A 94 -15.34 -8.06 5.88
C ALA A 94 -15.80 -7.58 7.27
N ALA A 95 -14.98 -7.76 8.31
CA ALA A 95 -15.31 -7.33 9.67
C ALA A 95 -15.52 -5.81 9.76
N LEU A 96 -14.72 -5.02 9.04
CA LEU A 96 -14.89 -3.56 8.99
C LEU A 96 -16.21 -3.16 8.33
N ARG A 97 -16.63 -3.86 7.27
CA ARG A 97 -17.94 -3.62 6.64
C ARG A 97 -19.09 -4.05 7.55
N ASP A 98 -18.96 -5.15 8.27
CA ASP A 98 -19.96 -5.61 9.25
C ASP A 98 -20.13 -4.61 10.41
N LEU A 99 -19.09 -3.83 10.74
CA LEU A 99 -19.16 -2.71 11.67
C LEU A 99 -19.82 -1.44 11.08
N GLY A 100 -20.23 -1.48 9.80
CA GLY A 100 -20.91 -0.38 9.12
C GLY A 100 -19.99 0.67 8.52
N PHE A 101 -18.68 0.39 8.42
CA PHE A 101 -17.76 1.27 7.72
C PHE A 101 -17.86 1.09 6.20
N GLU A 102 -17.74 2.20 5.49
CA GLU A 102 -17.41 2.19 4.07
C GLU A 102 -15.94 1.82 3.88
N VAL A 103 -15.63 0.89 2.99
CA VAL A 103 -14.28 0.36 2.79
C VAL A 103 -13.84 0.55 1.35
N ILE A 104 -12.78 1.32 1.14
CA ILE A 104 -12.26 1.69 -0.18
C ILE A 104 -10.80 1.26 -0.29
N ILE A 105 -10.38 0.81 -1.47
CA ILE A 105 -8.96 0.63 -1.81
C ILE A 105 -8.54 1.82 -2.68
N ALA A 106 -7.46 2.50 -2.29
CA ALA A 106 -6.85 3.57 -3.10
C ALA A 106 -5.35 3.67 -2.81
N GLY A 107 -4.51 3.32 -3.80
CA GLY A 107 -3.06 3.30 -3.65
C GLY A 107 -2.28 3.65 -4.92
N ASN A 108 -0.97 3.87 -4.76
CA ASN A 108 -0.07 4.05 -5.90
C ASN A 108 0.15 2.69 -6.56
N GLN A 109 -0.32 2.51 -7.80
CA GLN A 109 -0.27 1.22 -8.47
C GLN A 109 -0.19 1.38 -10.00
N PRO A 110 0.46 0.42 -10.71
CA PRO A 110 0.53 0.43 -12.16
C PRO A 110 -0.83 0.07 -12.81
N PRO A 111 -1.01 0.32 -14.12
CA PRO A 111 -2.29 0.13 -14.82
C PRO A 111 -2.96 -1.23 -14.58
N GLN A 112 -2.19 -2.31 -14.61
CA GLN A 112 -2.70 -3.68 -14.48
C GLN A 112 -3.21 -4.06 -13.08
N ALA A 113 -2.88 -3.26 -12.04
CA ALA A 113 -3.22 -3.60 -10.67
C ALA A 113 -4.73 -3.46 -10.39
N TYR A 114 -5.43 -2.58 -11.11
CA TYR A 114 -6.87 -2.41 -10.95
C TYR A 114 -7.62 -3.71 -11.28
N ASP A 115 -7.34 -4.28 -12.45
CA ASP A 115 -7.98 -5.52 -12.89
C ASP A 115 -7.63 -6.69 -11.98
N ALA A 116 -6.39 -6.74 -11.46
CA ALA A 116 -5.97 -7.74 -10.50
C ALA A 116 -6.76 -7.64 -9.17
N LEU A 117 -6.87 -6.44 -8.59
CA LEU A 117 -7.65 -6.20 -7.37
C LEU A 117 -9.14 -6.49 -7.58
N ALA A 118 -9.71 -6.11 -8.72
CA ALA A 118 -11.10 -6.39 -9.05
C ALA A 118 -11.36 -7.90 -9.17
N ALA A 119 -10.43 -8.66 -9.79
CA ALA A 119 -10.53 -10.10 -9.92
C ALA A 119 -10.46 -10.86 -8.58
N MET A 120 -9.93 -10.24 -7.52
CA MET A 120 -9.86 -10.85 -6.20
C MET A 120 -11.21 -10.89 -5.46
N ASP A 121 -12.22 -10.13 -5.90
CA ASP A 121 -13.53 -10.04 -5.25
C ASP A 121 -13.41 -9.78 -3.73
N LEU A 122 -12.66 -8.73 -3.38
CA LEU A 122 -12.46 -8.32 -1.99
C LEU A 122 -13.73 -7.65 -1.45
N PRO A 123 -14.05 -7.81 -0.15
CA PRO A 123 -15.23 -7.20 0.44
C PRO A 123 -14.97 -5.70 0.66
N VAL A 124 -15.08 -4.91 -0.41
CA VAL A 124 -14.87 -3.46 -0.45
C VAL A 124 -15.96 -2.80 -1.29
N ASP A 125 -16.20 -1.51 -1.06
CA ASP A 125 -17.25 -0.74 -1.75
C ASP A 125 -16.71 -0.07 -3.02
N ALA A 126 -15.40 0.23 -3.09
CA ALA A 126 -14.76 0.76 -4.29
C ALA A 126 -13.26 0.44 -4.35
N ILE A 127 -12.72 0.41 -5.57
CA ILE A 127 -11.29 0.24 -5.86
C ILE A 127 -10.85 1.40 -6.77
N HIS A 128 -9.74 2.03 -6.42
CA HIS A 128 -9.10 3.09 -7.19
C HIS A 128 -7.58 2.92 -7.18
N THR A 129 -6.92 3.42 -8.22
CA THR A 129 -5.46 3.42 -8.34
C THR A 129 -5.00 4.81 -8.77
N SER A 130 -3.75 5.15 -8.43
CA SER A 130 -3.13 6.39 -8.88
C SER A 130 -3.13 6.54 -10.41
N ASP A 131 -2.91 5.42 -11.13
CA ASP A 131 -2.95 5.40 -12.60
C ASP A 131 -4.33 5.82 -13.12
N GLY A 132 -5.40 5.22 -12.59
CA GLY A 132 -6.78 5.58 -12.97
C GLY A 132 -7.16 7.03 -12.61
N TRP A 133 -6.47 7.66 -11.67
CA TRP A 133 -6.69 9.06 -11.30
C TRP A 133 -5.73 10.05 -11.97
N GLY A 134 -4.63 9.60 -12.56
CA GLY A 134 -3.57 10.46 -13.10
C GLY A 134 -2.83 11.28 -12.05
N VAL A 135 -2.92 10.90 -10.77
CA VAL A 135 -2.23 11.54 -9.64
C VAL A 135 -1.84 10.48 -8.62
N SER A 136 -0.65 10.59 -8.03
CA SER A 136 -0.10 9.63 -7.09
C SER A 136 0.24 10.28 -5.76
N LYS A 137 0.18 9.51 -4.67
CA LYS A 137 0.78 9.89 -3.40
C LYS A 137 2.27 10.21 -3.59
N PRO A 138 2.82 11.20 -2.84
CA PRO A 138 2.19 11.95 -1.75
C PRO A 138 1.48 13.24 -2.21
N ASP A 139 1.13 13.40 -3.49
CA ASP A 139 0.48 14.60 -4.00
C ASP A 139 -0.87 14.86 -3.27
N PRO A 140 -1.14 16.08 -2.76
CA PRO A 140 -2.41 16.41 -2.11
C PRO A 140 -3.65 16.13 -2.97
N GLY A 141 -3.51 16.21 -4.30
CA GLY A 141 -4.54 15.88 -5.27
C GLY A 141 -5.00 14.43 -5.19
N PHE A 142 -4.12 13.49 -4.81
CA PHE A 142 -4.51 12.10 -4.55
C PHE A 142 -5.50 12.01 -3.37
N PHE A 143 -5.19 12.69 -2.26
CA PHE A 143 -6.05 12.68 -1.09
C PHE A 143 -7.34 13.48 -1.32
N ALA A 144 -7.32 14.52 -2.14
CA ALA A 144 -8.53 15.19 -2.60
C ALA A 144 -9.45 14.24 -3.41
N LYS A 145 -8.88 13.35 -4.23
CA LYS A 145 -9.65 12.29 -4.91
C LYS A 145 -10.24 11.29 -3.93
N VAL A 146 -9.49 10.88 -2.91
CA VAL A 146 -9.99 10.01 -1.82
C VAL A 146 -11.21 10.63 -1.12
N VAL A 147 -11.14 11.91 -0.76
CA VAL A 147 -12.30 12.65 -0.20
C VAL A 147 -13.47 12.63 -1.17
N ALA A 148 -13.24 12.93 -2.45
CA ALA A 148 -14.30 12.99 -3.45
C ALA A 148 -15.01 11.64 -3.68
N VAL A 149 -14.28 10.52 -3.73
CA VAL A 149 -14.88 9.20 -4.00
C VAL A 149 -15.60 8.62 -2.79
N SER A 150 -15.13 8.91 -1.57
CA SER A 150 -15.83 8.51 -0.35
C SER A 150 -17.10 9.33 -0.09
N GLY A 151 -17.19 10.54 -0.65
CA GLY A 151 -18.30 11.46 -0.37
C GLY A 151 -18.39 11.86 1.12
N ARG A 152 -17.28 11.76 1.85
CA ARG A 152 -17.16 12.09 3.29
C ARG A 152 -16.35 13.36 3.49
N GLU A 153 -16.52 13.97 4.67
CA GLU A 153 -15.57 14.99 5.13
C GLU A 153 -14.23 14.33 5.50
N PRO A 154 -13.07 15.00 5.32
CA PRO A 154 -11.76 14.42 5.63
C PRO A 154 -11.67 13.82 7.04
N GLY A 155 -12.22 14.51 8.05
CA GLY A 155 -12.23 14.05 9.45
C GLY A 155 -13.13 12.84 9.75
N GLU A 156 -13.81 12.30 8.74
CA GLU A 156 -14.57 11.05 8.79
C GLU A 156 -13.87 9.90 8.05
N ILE A 157 -12.70 10.14 7.45
CA ILE A 157 -11.94 9.16 6.69
C ILE A 157 -10.72 8.73 7.52
N LEU A 158 -10.47 7.43 7.58
CA LEU A 158 -9.23 6.84 8.07
C LEU A 158 -8.44 6.29 6.89
N TYR A 159 -7.28 6.88 6.60
CA TYR A 159 -6.34 6.34 5.60
C TYR A 159 -5.37 5.36 6.28
N VAL A 160 -5.26 4.15 5.75
CA VAL A 160 -4.44 3.05 6.27
C VAL A 160 -3.35 2.72 5.26
N GLY A 161 -2.09 2.81 5.69
CA GLY A 161 -0.92 2.51 4.86
C GLY A 161 0.30 2.16 5.70
N ASP A 162 1.38 1.72 5.06
CA ASP A 162 2.60 1.26 5.74
C ASP A 162 3.71 2.33 5.75
N ARG A 163 3.50 3.48 5.09
CA ARG A 163 4.52 4.53 4.95
C ARG A 163 4.15 5.85 5.61
N LEU A 164 5.03 6.32 6.50
CA LEU A 164 4.92 7.67 7.07
C LEU A 164 4.96 8.79 6.02
N ASP A 165 5.88 8.71 5.06
CA ASP A 165 6.15 9.73 4.06
C ASP A 165 5.09 9.77 2.95
N ASN A 166 4.54 8.60 2.59
CA ASN A 166 3.65 8.46 1.45
C ASN A 166 2.16 8.34 1.83
N ASP A 167 1.85 7.80 3.02
CA ASP A 167 0.48 7.54 3.45
C ASP A 167 0.07 8.43 4.62
N VAL A 168 0.78 8.33 5.75
CA VAL A 168 0.35 8.92 7.01
C VAL A 168 0.42 10.45 6.97
N ARG A 169 1.61 11.02 6.73
CA ARG A 169 1.79 12.48 6.74
C ARG A 169 0.90 13.20 5.71
N PRO A 170 0.83 12.77 4.44
CA PRO A 170 0.01 13.48 3.47
C PRO A 170 -1.50 13.28 3.70
N ALA A 171 -1.97 12.11 4.18
CA ALA A 171 -3.37 11.94 4.58
C ALA A 171 -3.74 12.83 5.77
N ARG A 172 -2.85 12.90 6.79
CA ARG A 172 -3.02 13.80 7.93
C ARG A 172 -3.06 15.26 7.51
N ALA A 173 -2.19 15.67 6.59
CA ALA A 173 -2.19 17.02 6.03
C ALA A 173 -3.48 17.35 5.27
N ALA A 174 -4.14 16.34 4.69
CA ALA A 174 -5.47 16.45 4.08
C ALA A 174 -6.63 16.47 5.10
N GLY A 175 -6.34 16.36 6.41
CA GLY A 175 -7.34 16.38 7.49
C GLY A 175 -7.97 15.03 7.80
N MET A 176 -7.39 13.93 7.32
CA MET A 176 -7.86 12.57 7.59
C MET A 176 -7.31 12.02 8.90
N TRP A 177 -8.01 11.03 9.45
CA TRP A 177 -7.41 10.11 10.41
C TRP A 177 -6.42 9.19 9.70
N THR A 178 -5.45 8.67 10.45
CA THR A 178 -4.37 7.85 9.88
C THR A 178 -4.08 6.62 10.72
N ALA A 179 -3.84 5.49 10.06
CA ALA A 179 -3.31 4.28 10.68
C ALA A 179 -2.05 3.84 9.94
N LEU A 180 -0.95 3.70 10.67
CA LEU A 180 0.28 3.07 10.19
C LEU A 180 0.20 1.56 10.47
N ILE A 181 0.18 0.74 9.42
CA ILE A 181 0.21 -0.72 9.56
C ILE A 181 1.65 -1.25 9.47
N ARG A 182 2.03 -2.15 10.38
CA ARG A 182 3.37 -2.71 10.47
C ARG A 182 3.52 -3.94 9.57
N ARG A 183 3.62 -3.68 8.27
CA ARG A 183 3.81 -4.69 7.21
C ARG A 183 4.97 -4.31 6.31
N GLY A 184 5.57 -5.31 5.69
CA GLY A 184 6.74 -5.13 4.83
C GLY A 184 7.92 -4.44 5.53
N PRO A 185 8.98 -4.11 4.77
CA PRO A 185 10.12 -3.39 5.32
C PRO A 185 9.76 -1.96 5.74
N TRP A 186 8.95 -1.23 4.96
CA TRP A 186 8.58 0.16 5.25
C TRP A 186 7.77 0.27 6.54
N GLY A 187 6.67 -0.48 6.69
CA GLY A 187 5.84 -0.44 7.89
C GLY A 187 6.62 -0.75 9.17
N HIS A 188 7.49 -1.76 9.15
CA HIS A 188 8.34 -2.07 10.31
C HIS A 188 9.39 -0.98 10.61
N LEU A 189 10.09 -0.48 9.59
CA LEU A 189 11.13 0.53 9.77
C LEU A 189 10.54 1.88 10.17
N HIS A 190 9.40 2.27 9.61
CA HIS A 190 8.74 3.55 9.88
C HIS A 190 8.06 3.53 11.25
N ALA A 191 7.45 2.42 11.66
CA ALA A 191 6.87 2.29 13.00
C ALA A 191 7.91 2.32 14.14
N ALA A 192 9.18 2.03 13.84
CA ALA A 192 10.27 2.13 14.81
C ALA A 192 10.78 3.58 15.01
N ARG A 193 10.31 4.53 14.18
CA ARG A 193 10.71 5.94 14.26
C ARG A 193 9.85 6.69 15.29
N PRO A 194 10.38 7.70 16.00
CA PRO A 194 9.57 8.57 16.86
C PRO A 194 8.35 9.19 16.15
N GLU A 195 8.50 9.47 14.86
CA GLU A 195 7.47 10.06 14.00
C GLU A 195 6.28 9.14 13.73
N ALA A 196 6.37 7.85 14.08
CA ALA A 196 5.21 6.96 14.12
C ALA A 196 4.08 7.49 15.03
N ALA A 197 4.42 8.31 16.04
CA ALA A 197 3.44 8.98 16.90
C ALA A 197 2.59 10.04 16.18
N GLU A 198 2.91 10.40 14.93
CA GLU A 198 2.06 11.27 14.09
C GLU A 198 0.81 10.53 13.58
N ALA A 199 0.85 9.19 13.51
CA ALA A 199 -0.29 8.37 13.15
C ALA A 199 -1.29 8.32 14.31
N ASP A 200 -2.59 8.34 14.01
CA ASP A 200 -3.61 8.21 15.07
C ASP A 200 -3.71 6.78 15.60
N PHE A 201 -3.27 5.80 14.79
CA PHE A 201 -3.13 4.41 15.17
C PHE A 201 -1.83 3.82 14.59
N VAL A 202 -1.20 2.93 15.35
CA VAL A 202 -0.14 2.04 14.85
C VAL A 202 -0.58 0.62 15.16
N VAL A 203 -0.73 -0.21 14.12
CA VAL A 203 -1.33 -1.55 14.22
C VAL A 203 -0.47 -2.57 13.49
N ASP A 204 -0.49 -3.83 13.95
CA ASP A 204 0.26 -4.91 13.30
C ASP A 204 -0.54 -5.55 12.14
N ASP A 205 -1.86 -5.57 12.25
CA ASP A 205 -2.74 -6.32 11.36
C ASP A 205 -4.19 -5.78 11.37
N PHE A 206 -5.07 -6.38 10.55
CA PHE A 206 -6.48 -6.00 10.51
C PHE A 206 -7.23 -6.30 11.81
N PRO A 207 -7.03 -7.46 12.49
CA PRO A 207 -7.61 -7.68 13.82
C PRO A 207 -7.31 -6.56 14.82
N ALA A 208 -6.07 -6.09 14.90
CA ALA A 208 -5.68 -4.98 15.76
C ALA A 208 -6.36 -3.67 15.34
N LEU A 209 -6.50 -3.40 14.04
CA LEU A 209 -7.23 -2.24 13.53
C LEU A 209 -8.72 -2.27 13.92
N VAL A 210 -9.37 -3.41 13.73
CA VAL A 210 -10.78 -3.62 14.10
C VAL A 210 -10.99 -3.38 15.60
N ALA A 211 -10.10 -3.92 16.44
CA ALA A 211 -10.15 -3.72 17.88
C ALA A 211 -10.00 -2.23 18.25
N ALA A 212 -9.02 -1.54 17.64
CA ALA A 212 -8.77 -0.12 17.90
C ALA A 212 -9.97 0.78 17.57
N LEU A 213 -10.68 0.49 16.46
CA LEU A 213 -11.86 1.25 16.04
C LEU A 213 -13.08 0.98 16.93
N THR A 214 -13.27 -0.28 17.34
CA THR A 214 -14.40 -0.67 18.22
C THR A 214 -14.30 -0.02 19.59
N HIS A 215 -13.09 0.05 20.17
CA HIS A 215 -12.88 0.70 21.47
C HIS A 215 -13.11 2.21 21.44
N LYS A 216 -12.86 2.87 20.31
CA LYS A 216 -13.01 4.32 20.16
C LYS A 216 -14.45 4.77 19.91
N THR A 217 -15.30 3.90 19.36
CA THR A 217 -16.75 4.16 19.23
C THR A 217 -17.52 4.02 20.53
N ALA A 218 -16.93 3.39 21.56
CA ALA A 218 -17.57 3.13 22.85
C ALA A 218 -17.30 4.20 23.94
N GLY A 219 -16.44 5.19 23.66
CA GLY A 219 -16.09 6.29 24.57
C GLY A 219 -16.45 7.65 24.00
#